data_AF-A0A7K1UR44-F1
#
_entry.id   AF-A0A7K1UR44-F1
#
_cell.length_a   1.000
_cell.length_b   1.000
_cell.length_c   1.000
_cell.angle_alpha   90.00
_cell.angle_beta   90.00
_cell.angle_gamma   90.00
#
_symmetry.space_group_name_H-M   'P 1'
#
loop_
_entity.id
_entity.type
_entity.pdbx_description
1 polymer ?
#
loop_
_entity_poly.entity_id
_entity_poly.type
_entity_poly.pdbx_seq_one_letter_code
_entity_poly.pdbx_strand_id
1 'polypeptide(L)'
;MNDPDSLAARRTRVERFLRDRGADTIDHPGGTLLSHLGRVADTLASWGHGADLQLAGLAHAVYGTDGFDRWLVELPYRATVVDLVGKDAEGLVYDYAACDRAAVYPRIDATPVRFRDRFTGHEFEPAAADFRAFLELTVANELDVMAHNTDLANRHGAALYDLFTRVRPHLTPAAWSACHAQLAHYPRPGS
;
A
#
# COMPACT_ATOMS: atom_id res chain seq x y z
N MET A 1 -4.94 -32.88 9.12
CA MET A 1 -5.09 -31.54 9.73
C MET A 1 -4.59 -30.57 8.68
N ASN A 2 -5.49 -29.72 8.20
CA ASN A 2 -5.50 -29.08 6.88
C ASN A 2 -4.19 -28.36 6.54
N ASP A 3 -3.66 -28.59 5.33
CA ASP A 3 -2.75 -27.65 4.69
C ASP A 3 -3.59 -26.45 4.23
N PRO A 4 -3.49 -25.28 4.89
CA PRO A 4 -4.26 -24.12 4.50
C PRO A 4 -3.60 -23.56 3.25
N ASP A 5 -4.22 -23.74 2.08
CA ASP A 5 -3.84 -23.19 0.77
C ASP A 5 -2.53 -22.37 0.75
N SER A 6 -1.49 -22.92 0.13
CA SER A 6 -0.20 -22.24 -0.02
C SER A 6 -0.35 -20.79 -0.48
N LEU A 7 0.57 -19.90 -0.06
CA LEU A 7 0.56 -18.50 -0.46
C LEU A 7 0.47 -18.31 -1.98
N ALA A 8 1.12 -19.19 -2.76
CA ALA A 8 1.03 -19.18 -4.22
C ALA A 8 -0.40 -19.44 -4.75
N ALA A 9 -1.13 -20.39 -4.13
CA ALA A 9 -2.52 -20.67 -4.47
C ALA A 9 -3.44 -19.50 -4.09
N ARG A 10 -3.25 -18.90 -2.90
CA ARG A 10 -3.96 -17.70 -2.46
C ARG A 10 -3.73 -16.54 -3.43
N ARG A 11 -2.47 -16.25 -3.78
CA ARG A 11 -2.09 -15.22 -4.76
C ARG A 11 -2.80 -15.42 -6.10
N THR A 12 -2.75 -16.63 -6.66
CA THR A 12 -3.39 -16.95 -7.95
C THR A 12 -4.90 -16.66 -7.93
N ARG A 13 -5.58 -16.95 -6.81
CA ARG A 13 -7.01 -16.62 -6.66
C ARG A 13 -7.25 -15.12 -6.60
N VAL A 14 -6.42 -14.38 -5.87
CA VAL A 14 -6.53 -12.92 -5.78
C VAL A 14 -6.32 -12.28 -7.16
N GLU A 15 -5.28 -12.67 -7.89
CA GLU A 15 -5.01 -12.16 -9.24
C GLU A 15 -6.16 -12.44 -10.21
N ARG A 16 -6.75 -13.64 -10.14
CA ARG A 16 -7.93 -13.97 -10.94
C ARG A 16 -9.11 -13.08 -10.58
N PHE A 17 -9.41 -12.93 -9.29
CA PHE A 17 -10.50 -12.07 -8.83
C PHE A 17 -10.31 -10.61 -9.29
N LEU A 18 -9.10 -10.07 -9.18
CA LEU A 18 -8.78 -8.72 -9.63
C LEU A 18 -8.94 -8.56 -11.14
N ARG A 19 -8.52 -9.56 -11.92
CA ARG A 19 -8.75 -9.61 -13.37
C ARG A 19 -10.23 -9.63 -13.70
N ASP A 20 -11.02 -10.44 -13.02
CA ASP A 20 -12.48 -10.52 -13.21
C ASP A 20 -13.18 -9.19 -12.86
N ARG A 21 -12.55 -8.33 -12.05
CA ARG A 21 -12.98 -6.95 -11.75
C ARG A 21 -12.38 -5.90 -12.69
N GLY A 22 -11.64 -6.31 -13.72
CA GLY A 22 -11.10 -5.44 -14.75
C GLY A 22 -9.78 -4.75 -14.39
N ALA A 23 -9.10 -5.14 -13.32
CA ALA A 23 -7.83 -4.51 -12.91
C ALA A 23 -6.73 -4.62 -13.98
N ASP A 24 -6.80 -5.60 -14.88
CA ASP A 24 -5.91 -5.77 -16.03
C ASP A 24 -6.25 -4.87 -17.23
N THR A 25 -7.29 -4.06 -17.13
CA THR A 25 -7.70 -3.10 -18.16
C THR A 25 -7.63 -1.64 -17.71
N ILE A 26 -7.36 -1.41 -16.42
CA ILE A 26 -7.22 -0.07 -15.87
C ILE A 26 -5.77 0.40 -16.06
N ASP A 27 -5.57 1.44 -16.85
CA ASP A 27 -4.27 2.07 -17.04
C ASP A 27 -3.68 2.54 -15.70
N HIS A 28 -2.42 2.20 -15.47
CA HIS A 28 -1.68 2.56 -14.27
C HIS A 28 -0.18 2.69 -14.59
N PRO A 29 0.61 3.47 -13.81
CA PRO A 29 2.06 3.49 -13.99
C PRO A 29 2.68 2.09 -14.12
N GLY A 30 3.39 1.88 -15.24
CA GLY A 30 4.02 0.60 -15.54
C GLY A 30 3.07 -0.46 -16.13
N GLY A 31 1.94 -0.05 -16.71
CA GLY A 31 1.02 -0.91 -17.46
C GLY A 31 -0.40 -0.84 -16.92
N THR A 32 -0.83 -1.89 -16.23
CA THR A 32 -2.19 -2.03 -15.71
C THR A 32 -2.18 -1.99 -14.18
N LEU A 33 -3.33 -1.71 -13.56
CA LEU A 33 -3.49 -1.79 -12.11
C LEU A 33 -3.12 -3.20 -11.60
N LEU A 34 -3.52 -4.26 -12.30
CA LEU A 34 -3.14 -5.63 -11.91
C LEU A 34 -1.62 -5.83 -11.94
N SER A 35 -0.93 -5.33 -12.96
CA SER A 35 0.54 -5.40 -13.04
C SER A 35 1.22 -4.66 -11.88
N HIS A 36 0.73 -3.46 -11.55
CA HIS A 36 1.22 -2.68 -10.42
C HIS A 36 1.02 -3.42 -9.08
N LEU A 37 -0.20 -3.90 -8.82
CA LEU A 37 -0.51 -4.64 -7.59
C LEU A 37 0.38 -5.89 -7.42
N GLY A 38 0.65 -6.59 -8.53
CA GLY A 38 1.60 -7.71 -8.55
C GLY A 38 3.02 -7.31 -8.14
N ARG A 39 3.54 -6.21 -8.72
CA ARG A 39 4.89 -5.70 -8.40
C ARG A 39 5.03 -5.20 -6.96
N VAL A 40 3.98 -4.58 -6.41
CA VAL A 40 3.94 -4.17 -5.00
C VAL A 40 4.01 -5.40 -4.09
N ALA A 41 3.21 -6.43 -4.37
CA ALA A 41 3.26 -7.69 -3.62
C ALA A 41 4.63 -8.38 -3.71
N ASP A 42 5.25 -8.40 -4.89
CA ASP A 42 6.58 -8.97 -5.11
C ASP A 42 7.68 -8.19 -4.37
N THR A 43 7.55 -6.87 -4.31
CA THR A 43 8.46 -6.00 -3.56
C THR A 43 8.39 -6.31 -2.07
N LEU A 44 7.19 -6.40 -1.50
CA LEU A 44 7.00 -6.77 -0.09
C LEU A 44 7.54 -8.17 0.21
N ALA A 45 7.34 -9.12 -0.71
CA ALA A 45 7.93 -10.46 -0.60
C ALA A 45 9.48 -10.40 -0.60
N SER A 46 10.07 -9.60 -1.48
CA SER A 46 11.53 -9.42 -1.58
C SER A 46 12.14 -8.78 -0.33
N TRP A 47 11.37 -7.97 0.40
CA TRP A 47 11.76 -7.41 1.70
C TRP A 47 11.56 -8.37 2.87
N GLY A 48 11.06 -9.58 2.62
CA GLY A 48 10.90 -10.64 3.61
C GLY A 48 9.60 -10.56 4.41
N HIS A 49 8.60 -9.81 3.96
CA HIS A 49 7.32 -9.70 4.66
C HIS A 49 6.47 -10.97 4.55
N GLY A 50 5.62 -11.19 5.54
CA GLY A 50 4.74 -12.37 5.62
C GLY A 50 3.58 -12.34 4.62
N ALA A 51 2.86 -13.47 4.55
CA ALA A 51 1.76 -13.70 3.62
C ALA A 51 0.69 -12.60 3.64
N ASP A 52 0.29 -12.13 4.82
CA ASP A 52 -0.83 -11.19 4.91
C ASP A 52 -0.47 -9.80 4.36
N LEU A 53 0.75 -9.31 4.57
CA LEU A 53 1.20 -8.04 4.00
C LEU A 53 1.44 -8.15 2.48
N GLN A 54 1.94 -9.29 1.99
CA GLN A 54 2.06 -9.53 0.55
C GLN A 54 0.67 -9.53 -0.13
N LEU A 55 -0.31 -10.20 0.46
CA LEU A 55 -1.69 -10.24 -0.05
C LEU A 55 -2.38 -8.88 0.08
N ALA A 56 -2.10 -8.14 1.16
CA ALA A 56 -2.55 -6.76 1.29
C ALA A 56 -1.96 -5.90 0.17
N GLY A 57 -0.67 -6.02 -0.14
CA GLY A 57 -0.05 -5.33 -1.27
C GLY A 57 -0.70 -5.63 -2.62
N LEU A 58 -1.06 -6.90 -2.84
CA LEU A 58 -1.76 -7.33 -4.05
C LEU A 58 -3.19 -6.80 -4.15
N ALA A 59 -3.84 -6.46 -3.04
CA ALA A 59 -5.24 -6.05 -2.99
C ALA A 59 -5.46 -4.62 -2.48
N HIS A 60 -4.41 -3.84 -2.22
CA HIS A 60 -4.52 -2.59 -1.45
C HIS A 60 -5.41 -1.52 -2.08
N ALA A 61 -5.66 -1.60 -3.40
CA ALA A 61 -6.47 -0.65 -4.15
C ALA A 61 -7.91 -1.12 -4.41
N VAL A 62 -8.37 -2.26 -3.86
CA VAL A 62 -9.71 -2.80 -4.17
C VAL A 62 -10.85 -1.86 -3.76
N TYR A 63 -10.66 -1.08 -2.69
CA TYR A 63 -11.62 -0.07 -2.22
C TYR A 63 -11.30 1.35 -2.72
N GLY A 64 -10.40 1.47 -3.71
CA GLY A 64 -9.74 2.72 -4.06
C GLY A 64 -8.79 3.21 -2.96
N THR A 65 -8.11 4.31 -3.21
CA THR A 65 -7.17 4.95 -2.27
C THR A 65 -7.37 6.46 -2.29
N ASP A 66 -6.80 7.17 -1.32
CA ASP A 66 -6.69 8.63 -1.39
C ASP A 66 -5.66 9.02 -2.47
N GLY A 67 -6.17 9.38 -3.66
CA GLY A 67 -5.40 9.57 -4.89
C GLY A 67 -5.78 8.63 -6.04
N PHE A 68 -6.62 7.61 -5.80
CA PHE A 68 -7.15 6.71 -6.82
C PHE A 68 -8.60 6.32 -6.50
N ASP A 69 -9.56 6.92 -7.19
CA ASP A 69 -10.99 6.84 -6.88
C ASP A 69 -11.73 5.66 -7.54
N ARG A 70 -11.01 4.70 -8.15
CA ARG A 70 -11.62 3.51 -8.77
C ARG A 70 -11.80 2.39 -7.75
N TRP A 71 -13.03 1.89 -7.67
CA TRP A 71 -13.42 0.85 -6.74
C TRP A 71 -13.58 -0.46 -7.51
N LEU A 72 -12.80 -1.48 -7.13
CA LEU A 72 -12.99 -2.84 -7.63
C LEU A 72 -14.02 -3.59 -6.79
N VAL A 73 -14.15 -3.23 -5.51
CA VAL A 73 -15.11 -3.78 -4.54
C VAL A 73 -15.69 -2.61 -3.75
N GLU A 74 -17.01 -2.62 -3.53
CA GLU A 74 -17.64 -1.62 -2.66
C GLU A 74 -17.54 -2.01 -1.18
N LEU A 75 -17.46 -1.01 -0.29
CA LEU A 75 -17.31 -1.21 1.16
C LEU A 75 -18.39 -2.11 1.81
N PRO A 76 -19.65 -2.16 1.35
CA PRO A 76 -20.61 -3.14 1.88
C PRO A 76 -20.20 -4.61 1.62
N TYR A 77 -19.30 -4.87 0.68
CA TYR A 77 -18.86 -6.21 0.26
C TYR A 77 -17.47 -6.60 0.79
N ARG A 78 -17.01 -5.98 1.88
CA ARG A 78 -15.72 -6.30 2.53
C ARG A 78 -15.55 -7.79 2.87
N ALA A 79 -16.64 -8.48 3.22
CA ALA A 79 -16.61 -9.92 3.50
C ALA A 79 -16.04 -10.74 2.32
N THR A 80 -16.30 -10.33 1.07
CA THR A 80 -15.71 -10.98 -0.11
C THR A 80 -14.19 -10.85 -0.15
N VAL A 81 -13.63 -9.73 0.30
CA VAL A 81 -12.19 -9.53 0.36
C VAL A 81 -11.59 -10.32 1.53
N VAL A 82 -12.28 -10.37 2.68
CA VAL A 82 -11.88 -11.24 3.82
C VAL A 82 -11.78 -12.70 3.40
N ASP A 83 -12.78 -13.22 2.67
CA ASP A 83 -12.76 -14.60 2.18
C ASP A 83 -11.61 -14.87 1.19
N LEU A 84 -11.18 -13.83 0.48
CA LEU A 84 -10.16 -13.91 -0.56
C LEU A 84 -8.73 -13.84 0.01
N VAL A 85 -8.44 -12.83 0.82
CA VAL A 85 -7.09 -12.54 1.34
C VAL A 85 -6.89 -12.95 2.79
N GLY A 86 -7.96 -13.23 3.53
CA GLY A 86 -7.92 -13.45 4.98
C GLY A 86 -8.16 -12.16 5.76
N LYS A 87 -8.63 -12.30 7.01
CA LYS A 87 -9.04 -11.17 7.86
C LYS A 87 -7.92 -10.16 8.12
N ASP A 88 -6.71 -10.64 8.43
CA ASP A 88 -5.60 -9.78 8.81
C ASP A 88 -5.08 -8.98 7.60
N ALA A 89 -4.98 -9.63 6.43
CA ALA A 89 -4.65 -8.95 5.18
C ALA A 89 -5.72 -7.93 4.78
N GLU A 90 -7.01 -8.27 4.91
CA GLU A 90 -8.10 -7.35 4.59
C GLU A 90 -8.14 -6.13 5.51
N GLY A 91 -7.79 -6.30 6.80
CA GLY A 91 -7.64 -5.18 7.73
C GLY A 91 -6.61 -4.16 7.23
N LEU A 92 -5.45 -4.62 6.78
CA LEU A 92 -4.41 -3.76 6.19
C LEU A 92 -4.88 -3.09 4.88
N VAL A 93 -5.61 -3.81 4.04
CA VAL A 93 -6.22 -3.25 2.81
C VAL A 93 -7.20 -2.13 3.16
N TYR A 94 -8.06 -2.35 4.16
CA TYR A 94 -9.00 -1.35 4.63
C TYR A 94 -8.27 -0.13 5.19
N ASP A 95 -7.32 -0.30 6.10
CA ASP A 95 -6.58 0.81 6.72
C ASP A 95 -5.83 1.63 5.67
N TYR A 96 -5.24 0.96 4.68
CA TYR A 96 -4.59 1.63 3.57
C TYR A 96 -5.57 2.47 2.73
N ALA A 97 -6.71 1.86 2.37
CA ALA A 97 -7.76 2.53 1.60
C ALA A 97 -8.44 3.65 2.37
N ALA A 98 -8.60 3.51 3.69
CA ALA A 98 -9.29 4.43 4.58
C ALA A 98 -8.41 5.60 5.04
N CYS A 99 -7.09 5.52 4.89
CA CYS A 99 -6.19 6.59 5.30
C CYS A 99 -6.47 7.89 4.53
N ASP A 100 -6.95 8.92 5.24
CA ASP A 100 -6.98 10.30 4.78
C ASP A 100 -5.54 10.85 4.77
N ARG A 101 -4.86 10.77 3.64
CA ARG A 101 -3.43 11.11 3.53
C ARG A 101 -3.22 12.60 3.81
N ALA A 102 -4.14 13.45 3.39
CA ALA A 102 -4.08 14.89 3.66
C ALA A 102 -4.12 15.21 5.16
N ALA A 103 -4.90 14.46 5.95
CA ALA A 103 -4.94 14.61 7.39
C ALA A 103 -3.80 13.88 8.12
N VAL A 104 -3.40 12.70 7.65
CA VAL A 104 -2.46 11.80 8.35
C VAL A 104 -1.01 12.13 8.04
N TYR A 105 -0.63 12.33 6.77
CA TYR A 105 0.78 12.47 6.37
C TYR A 105 1.50 13.68 6.99
N PRO A 106 0.85 14.85 7.18
CA PRO A 106 1.50 15.97 7.85
C PRO A 106 1.95 15.66 9.29
N ARG A 107 1.24 14.74 9.97
CA ARG A 107 1.41 14.39 11.38
C ARG A 107 1.80 12.92 11.61
N ILE A 108 2.32 12.24 10.59
CA ILE A 108 2.53 10.79 10.61
C ILE A 108 3.61 10.34 11.62
N ASP A 109 4.49 11.26 12.01
CA ASP A 109 5.56 11.09 12.99
C ASP A 109 5.20 11.62 14.39
N ALA A 110 3.94 12.03 14.60
CA ALA A 110 3.46 12.43 15.91
C ALA A 110 3.40 11.24 16.89
N THR A 111 3.54 11.53 18.18
CA THR A 111 3.40 10.53 19.26
C THR A 111 2.30 10.96 20.23
N PRO A 112 1.16 10.24 20.31
CA PRO A 112 0.78 9.10 19.48
C PRO A 112 0.42 9.50 18.04
N VAL A 113 0.57 8.59 17.08
CA VAL A 113 0.11 8.79 15.70
C VAL A 113 -1.42 8.69 15.64
N ARG A 114 -2.06 9.61 14.90
CA ARG A 114 -3.52 9.68 14.76
C ARG A 114 -3.93 9.47 13.30
N PHE A 115 -4.51 8.30 13.04
CA PHE A 115 -5.13 7.97 11.76
C PHE A 115 -6.52 8.58 11.69
N ARG A 116 -6.89 9.03 10.50
CA ARG A 116 -8.25 9.49 10.19
C ARG A 116 -8.78 8.61 9.07
N ASP A 117 -9.88 7.93 9.35
CA ASP A 117 -10.62 7.13 8.39
C ASP A 117 -11.46 8.07 7.50
N ARG A 118 -11.16 8.14 6.20
CA ARG A 118 -11.87 8.99 5.24
C ARG A 118 -13.27 8.50 4.90
N PHE A 119 -13.59 7.24 5.18
CA PHE A 119 -14.92 6.67 4.96
C PHE A 119 -15.88 7.01 6.10
N THR A 120 -15.38 7.06 7.34
CA THR A 120 -16.20 7.27 8.54
C THR A 120 -15.98 8.62 9.23
N GLY A 121 -14.86 9.29 8.94
CA GLY A 121 -14.40 10.49 9.64
C GLY A 121 -13.82 10.22 11.04
N HIS A 122 -13.79 8.96 11.48
CA HIS A 122 -13.31 8.59 12.81
C HIS A 122 -11.79 8.70 12.91
N GLU A 123 -11.30 9.20 14.05
CA GLU A 123 -9.87 9.22 14.36
C GLU A 123 -9.51 8.14 15.37
N PHE A 124 -8.39 7.44 15.13
CA PHE A 124 -7.91 6.37 16.01
C PHE A 124 -6.39 6.32 16.04
N GLU A 125 -5.86 5.60 17.01
CA GLU A 125 -4.44 5.23 17.07
C GLU A 125 -4.30 3.78 16.58
N PRO A 126 -3.59 3.53 15.47
CA PRO A 126 -3.38 2.18 14.98
C PRO A 126 -2.48 1.38 15.94
N ALA A 127 -2.61 0.06 15.95
CA ALA A 127 -1.64 -0.77 16.64
C ALA A 127 -0.26 -0.61 15.99
N ALA A 128 0.80 -0.73 16.79
CA ALA A 128 2.17 -0.51 16.31
C ALA A 128 2.59 -1.46 15.17
N ALA A 129 2.01 -2.67 15.10
CA ALA A 129 2.25 -3.60 14.00
C ALA A 129 1.57 -3.14 12.70
N ASP A 130 0.30 -2.74 12.78
CA ASP A 130 -0.48 -2.27 11.63
C ASP A 130 0.10 -0.98 11.06
N PHE A 131 0.56 -0.07 11.92
CA PHE A 131 1.24 1.15 11.49
C PHE A 131 2.52 0.85 10.69
N ARG A 132 3.35 -0.10 11.15
CA ARG A 132 4.55 -0.51 10.41
C ARG A 132 4.17 -1.16 9.07
N ALA A 133 3.17 -2.04 9.06
CA ALA A 133 2.71 -2.69 7.83
C ALA A 133 2.15 -1.68 6.82
N PHE A 134 1.36 -0.70 7.28
CA PHE A 134 0.89 0.42 6.45
C PHE A 134 2.04 1.19 5.82
N LEU A 135 3.09 1.50 6.60
CA LEU A 135 4.25 2.23 6.09
C LEU A 135 5.05 1.42 5.06
N GLU A 136 5.28 0.13 5.31
CA GLU A 136 5.94 -0.77 4.36
C GLU A 136 5.18 -0.85 3.03
N LEU A 137 3.85 -1.01 3.10
CA LEU A 137 2.97 -0.99 1.92
C LEU A 137 3.00 0.37 1.21
N THR A 138 2.99 1.47 1.96
CA THR A 138 3.09 2.82 1.39
C THR A 138 4.41 3.00 0.64
N VAL A 139 5.54 2.59 1.21
CA VAL A 139 6.84 2.67 0.53
C VAL A 139 6.83 1.83 -0.74
N ALA A 140 6.40 0.56 -0.67
CA ALA A 140 6.35 -0.31 -1.86
C ALA A 140 5.46 0.26 -2.97
N ASN A 141 4.28 0.75 -2.62
CA ASN A 141 3.35 1.40 -3.55
C ASN A 141 3.98 2.62 -4.23
N GLU A 142 4.47 3.57 -3.45
CA GLU A 142 4.94 4.84 -4.00
C GLU A 142 6.22 4.64 -4.83
N LEU A 143 7.12 3.74 -4.42
CA LEU A 143 8.32 3.42 -5.21
C LEU A 143 7.97 2.80 -6.57
N ASP A 144 7.00 1.89 -6.64
CA ASP A 144 6.56 1.33 -7.93
C ASP A 144 6.02 2.42 -8.86
N VAL A 145 5.15 3.29 -8.34
CA VAL A 145 4.56 4.40 -9.11
C VAL A 145 5.66 5.35 -9.61
N MET A 146 6.59 5.77 -8.74
CA MET A 146 7.66 6.70 -9.11
C MET A 146 8.65 6.07 -10.12
N ALA A 147 8.88 4.76 -10.05
CA ALA A 147 9.77 4.05 -10.98
C ALA A 147 9.20 4.02 -12.42
N HIS A 148 7.88 4.09 -12.54
CA HIS A 148 7.18 3.97 -13.81
C HIS A 148 6.50 5.26 -14.31
N ASN A 149 6.67 6.38 -13.59
CA ASN A 149 6.12 7.67 -13.99
C ASN A 149 7.06 8.82 -13.58
N THR A 150 7.94 9.22 -14.50
CA THR A 150 8.94 10.27 -14.29
C THR A 150 8.30 11.62 -13.93
N ASP A 151 7.12 11.94 -14.47
CA ASP A 151 6.44 13.20 -14.17
C ASP A 151 5.89 13.23 -12.74
N LEU A 152 5.39 12.10 -12.23
CA LEU A 152 5.05 11.97 -10.82
C LEU A 152 6.30 11.98 -9.94
N ALA A 153 7.36 11.30 -10.35
CA ALA A 153 8.61 11.24 -9.61
C ALA A 153 9.24 12.62 -9.44
N ASN A 154 9.30 13.42 -10.51
CA ASN A 154 9.76 14.80 -10.45
C ASN A 154 8.89 15.70 -9.55
N ARG A 155 7.58 15.47 -9.51
CA ARG A 155 6.64 16.28 -8.72
C ARG A 155 6.61 15.90 -7.24
N HIS A 156 6.74 14.62 -6.92
CA HIS A 156 6.44 14.08 -5.59
C HIS A 156 7.64 13.43 -4.90
N GLY A 157 8.70 13.07 -5.63
CA GLY A 157 9.81 12.26 -5.12
C GLY A 157 10.48 12.86 -3.88
N ALA A 158 10.70 14.17 -3.87
CA ALA A 158 11.31 14.84 -2.72
C ALA A 158 10.40 14.86 -1.47
N ALA A 159 9.11 15.16 -1.67
CA ALA A 159 8.13 15.15 -0.58
C ALA A 159 7.94 13.73 0.00
N LEU A 160 7.96 12.70 -0.85
CA LEU A 160 7.94 11.31 -0.43
C LEU A 160 9.20 10.91 0.33
N TYR A 161 10.38 11.34 -0.14
CA TYR A 161 11.63 11.07 0.57
C TYR A 161 11.67 11.72 1.97
N ASP A 162 11.18 12.96 2.09
CA ASP A 162 11.04 13.64 3.38
C ASP A 162 10.01 12.91 4.28
N LEU A 163 8.86 12.48 3.73
CA LEU A 163 7.87 11.68 4.45
C LEU A 163 8.49 10.39 5.01
N PHE A 164 9.18 9.61 4.17
CA PHE A 164 9.79 8.34 4.55
C PHE A 164 10.98 8.51 5.50
N THR A 165 11.68 9.64 5.43
CA THR A 165 12.74 9.98 6.40
C THR A 165 12.16 10.17 7.80
N ARG A 166 11.01 10.86 7.94
CA ARG A 166 10.36 11.09 9.25
C ARG A 166 9.90 9.79 9.91
N VAL A 167 9.45 8.81 9.11
CA VAL A 167 8.96 7.51 9.61
C VAL A 167 10.02 6.40 9.59
N ARG A 168 11.27 6.72 9.23
CA ARG A 168 12.38 5.74 9.15
C ARG A 168 12.51 4.82 10.39
N PRO A 169 12.31 5.27 11.65
CA PRO A 169 12.38 4.38 12.81
C PRO A 169 11.38 3.22 12.80
N HIS A 170 10.33 3.29 11.97
CA HIS A 170 9.30 2.28 11.82
C HIS A 170 9.53 1.33 10.63
N LEU A 171 10.42 1.69 9.71
CA LEU A 171 10.70 0.94 8.49
C LEU A 171 11.77 -0.14 8.70
N THR A 172 11.66 -1.22 7.94
CA THR A 172 12.71 -2.21 7.78
C THR A 172 13.92 -1.61 7.04
N PRO A 173 15.13 -2.17 7.24
CA PRO A 173 16.30 -1.78 6.46
C PRO A 173 16.10 -1.93 4.94
N ALA A 174 15.34 -2.94 4.51
CA ALA A 174 15.08 -3.20 3.10
C ALA A 174 14.24 -2.07 2.46
N ALA A 175 13.12 -1.70 3.08
CA ALA A 175 12.29 -0.59 2.62
C ALA A 175 13.03 0.73 2.63
N TRP A 176 13.77 1.03 3.71
CA TRP A 176 14.57 2.27 3.78
C TRP A 176 15.66 2.32 2.71
N SER A 177 16.37 1.22 2.46
CA SER A 177 17.41 1.15 1.44
C SER A 177 16.84 1.40 0.04
N ALA A 178 15.71 0.76 -0.30
CA ALA A 178 15.01 0.96 -1.57
C ALA A 178 14.55 2.42 -1.73
N CYS A 179 13.92 2.98 -0.70
CA CYS A 179 13.50 4.37 -0.66
C CYS A 179 14.67 5.33 -0.89
N HIS A 180 15.77 5.14 -0.15
CA HIS A 180 16.95 5.99 -0.26
C HIS A 180 17.58 5.89 -1.66
N ALA A 181 17.76 4.68 -2.18
CA ALA A 181 18.35 4.46 -3.50
C ALA A 181 17.53 5.15 -4.61
N GLN A 182 16.21 5.12 -4.52
CA GLN A 182 15.33 5.64 -5.58
C GLN A 182 15.00 7.12 -5.42
N LEU A 183 14.86 7.65 -4.21
CA LEU A 183 14.30 9.00 -4.01
C LEU A 183 15.30 10.04 -3.49
N ALA A 184 16.47 9.65 -2.98
CA ALA A 184 17.39 10.59 -2.34
C ALA A 184 18.00 11.65 -3.28
N HIS A 185 17.88 11.45 -4.60
CA HIS A 185 18.41 12.37 -5.60
C HIS A 185 17.42 13.48 -5.99
N TYR A 186 16.16 13.42 -5.55
CA TYR A 186 15.20 14.48 -5.83
C TYR A 186 15.47 15.72 -4.96
N PRO A 187 15.48 16.92 -5.54
CA PRO A 187 15.77 18.16 -4.82
C PRO A 187 14.63 18.48 -3.84
N ARG A 188 14.96 18.94 -2.64
CA ARG A 188 13.95 19.29 -1.64
C ARG A 188 13.06 20.43 -2.15
N PRO A 189 11.75 20.40 -1.87
CA PRO A 189 10.90 21.54 -2.20
C PRO A 189 11.40 22.78 -1.45
N GLY A 190 11.84 23.80 -2.18
CA GLY A 190 12.32 25.08 -1.63
C GLY A 190 13.85 25.24 -1.53
N SER A 191 14.65 24.33 -2.09
CA SER A 191 16.09 24.53 -2.32
C SER A 191 16.40 25.10 -3.69
#